data_AF-A0A849DJK3-F1
#
_entry.id   AF-A0A849DJK3-F1
#
_cell.length_a   1.000
_cell.length_b   1.000
_cell.length_c   1.000
_cell.angle_alpha   90.00
_cell.angle_beta   90.00
_cell.angle_gamma   90.00
#
_symmetry.space_group_name_H-M   'P 1'
#
loop_
_entity.id
_entity.type
_entity.pdbx_description
1 polymer ?
#
loop_
_entity_poly.entity_id
_entity_poly.type
_entity_poly.pdbx_seq_one_letter_code
_entity_poly.pdbx_strand_id
1 'polypeptide(L)'
;MRLLERDRELGKIAGLLAGAVAGRGATVLVEGAPGIGKTALLAAVRKQADSLQVRSLTASGGELEQQLGFAIVRQLFDPPLRAVPAAERTDLLSGAAGLAASVFDGGLAHEHPVVMGAVVHGLFWLCSNLAERHPLLLIVDDVQWTDEASLPT
;
A
#
# COMPACT_ATOMS: atom_id res chain seq x y z
N MET A 1 -17.69 16.67 4.55
CA MET A 1 -18.86 15.77 4.54
C MET A 1 -18.68 14.77 5.66
N ARG A 2 -19.60 14.73 6.64
CA ARG A 2 -19.51 13.89 7.84
C ARG A 2 -20.22 12.56 7.51
N LEU A 3 -19.51 11.44 7.61
CA LEU A 3 -20.10 10.11 7.36
C LEU A 3 -20.89 9.70 8.62
N LEU A 4 -22.18 10.02 8.66
CA LEU A 4 -23.09 9.51 9.68
C LEU A 4 -23.21 7.98 9.51
N GLU A 5 -23.28 7.23 10.63
CA GLU A 5 -23.30 5.76 10.70
C GLU A 5 -21.98 5.02 10.43
N ARG A 6 -20.85 5.72 10.23
CA ARG A 6 -19.52 5.09 10.07
C ARG A 6 -18.56 5.32 11.22
N ASP A 7 -19.05 5.92 12.31
CA ASP A 7 -18.25 6.21 13.50
C ASP A 7 -17.70 4.93 14.15
N ARG A 8 -18.44 3.81 14.05
CA ARG A 8 -18.00 2.52 14.60
C ARG A 8 -16.81 1.95 13.82
N GLU A 9 -16.89 1.94 12.50
CA GLU A 9 -15.84 1.45 11.61
C GLU A 9 -14.61 2.34 11.69
N LEU A 10 -14.79 3.65 11.66
CA LEU A 10 -13.71 4.62 11.85
C LEU A 10 -13.08 4.48 13.24
N GLY A 11 -13.86 4.24 14.30
CA GLY A 11 -13.33 4.01 15.65
C GLY A 11 -12.47 2.75 15.74
N LYS A 12 -12.88 1.65 15.09
CA LYS A 12 -12.07 0.43 15.01
C LYS A 12 -10.76 0.67 14.27
N ILE A 13 -10.80 1.32 13.11
CA ILE A 13 -9.61 1.59 12.31
C ILE A 13 -8.69 2.59 13.02
N ALA A 14 -9.24 3.59 13.71
CA ALA A 14 -8.46 4.51 14.54
C ALA A 14 -7.68 3.78 15.64
N GLY A 15 -8.29 2.78 16.28
CA GLY A 15 -7.59 1.92 17.24
C GLY A 15 -6.43 1.14 16.62
N LEU A 16 -6.59 0.65 15.39
CA LEU A 16 -5.52 -0.03 14.64
C LEU A 16 -4.41 0.93 14.22
N LEU A 17 -4.75 2.16 13.79
CA LEU A 17 -3.76 3.20 13.50
C LEU A 17 -2.94 3.57 14.74
N ALA A 18 -3.58 3.73 15.89
CA ALA A 18 -2.88 3.94 17.16
C ALA A 18 -1.99 2.74 17.54
N GLY A 19 -2.44 1.52 17.23
CA GLY A 19 -1.63 0.30 17.34
C GLY A 19 -0.38 0.34 16.46
N ALA A 20 -0.54 0.74 15.19
CA ALA A 20 0.56 0.86 14.23
C ALA A 20 1.60 1.89 14.66
N VAL A 21 1.16 3.04 15.18
CA VAL A 21 2.06 4.04 15.79
C VAL A 21 2.85 3.44 16.97
N ALA A 22 2.26 2.52 17.72
CA ALA A 22 2.90 1.78 18.79
C ALA A 22 3.65 0.51 18.32
N GLY A 23 3.92 0.37 17.03
CA GLY A 23 4.68 -0.75 16.45
C GLY A 23 3.89 -2.05 16.26
N ARG A 24 2.55 -2.02 16.38
CA ARG A 24 1.69 -3.18 16.17
C ARG A 24 0.96 -3.07 14.83
N GLY A 25 1.46 -3.80 13.83
CA GLY A 25 0.82 -3.89 12.51
C GLY A 25 -0.53 -4.61 12.53
N ALA A 26 -1.38 -4.31 11.56
CA ALA A 26 -2.65 -4.98 11.34
C ALA A 26 -3.07 -4.89 9.87
N THR A 27 -3.91 -5.82 9.43
CA THR A 27 -4.54 -5.81 8.09
C THR A 27 -6.05 -5.77 8.24
N VAL A 28 -6.72 -4.99 7.41
CA VAL A 28 -8.18 -4.84 7.42
C VAL A 28 -8.72 -5.02 6.02
N LEU A 29 -9.72 -5.88 5.87
CA LEU A 29 -10.52 -5.98 4.66
C LEU A 29 -11.85 -5.26 4.88
N VAL A 30 -12.22 -4.38 3.94
CA VAL A 30 -13.48 -3.63 3.99
C VAL A 30 -14.43 -4.20 2.94
N GLU A 31 -15.44 -4.93 3.39
CA GLU A 31 -16.46 -5.52 2.52
C GLU A 31 -17.80 -4.77 2.64
N GLY A 32 -18.55 -4.74 1.55
CA GLY A 32 -19.88 -4.16 1.53
C GLY A 32 -20.41 -3.99 0.11
N ALA A 33 -21.72 -3.76 0.00
CA ALA A 33 -22.40 -3.62 -1.28
C ALA A 33 -21.78 -2.49 -2.16
N PRO A 34 -21.90 -2.58 -3.49
CA PRO A 34 -21.58 -1.45 -4.38
C PRO A 34 -22.30 -0.18 -3.93
N GLY A 35 -21.61 0.97 -3.97
CA GLY A 35 -22.19 2.26 -3.59
C GLY A 35 -22.36 2.51 -2.08
N ILE A 36 -22.04 1.56 -1.20
CA ILE A 36 -22.19 1.72 0.26
C ILE A 36 -21.22 2.76 0.89
N GLY A 37 -20.30 3.30 0.10
CA GLY A 37 -19.33 4.32 0.53
C GLY A 37 -17.98 3.78 1.01
N LYS A 38 -17.53 2.60 0.55
CA LYS A 38 -16.20 2.05 0.89
C LYS A 38 -15.05 3.02 0.59
N THR A 39 -15.01 3.57 -0.62
CA THR A 39 -14.03 4.59 -1.02
C THR A 39 -14.09 5.83 -0.11
N ALA A 40 -15.30 6.27 0.28
CA ALA A 40 -15.45 7.39 1.20
C ALA A 40 -14.94 7.06 2.62
N LEU A 41 -15.13 5.83 3.09
CA LEU A 41 -14.55 5.33 4.34
C LEU A 41 -13.02 5.31 4.27
N LEU A 42 -12.43 4.76 3.21
CA LEU A 42 -10.97 4.73 3.01
C LEU A 42 -10.37 6.15 2.95
N ALA A 43 -11.06 7.09 2.29
CA ALA A 43 -10.66 8.50 2.28
C ALA A 43 -10.72 9.15 3.68
N ALA A 44 -11.69 8.77 4.51
CA ALA A 44 -11.77 9.24 5.89
C ALA A 44 -10.67 8.64 6.78
N VAL A 45 -10.34 7.35 6.59
CA VAL A 45 -9.22 6.67 7.26
C VAL A 45 -7.91 7.35 6.94
N ARG A 46 -7.64 7.68 5.66
CA ARG A 46 -6.45 8.43 5.25
C ARG A 46 -6.32 9.77 6.00
N LYS A 47 -7.42 10.53 6.11
CA LYS A 47 -7.40 11.79 6.87
C LYS A 47 -7.08 11.60 8.35
N GLN A 48 -7.54 10.50 8.96
CA GLN A 48 -7.18 10.16 10.34
C GLN A 48 -5.69 9.77 10.45
N ALA A 49 -5.19 8.97 9.51
CA ALA A 49 -3.76 8.62 9.44
C ALA A 49 -2.88 9.87 9.34
N ASP A 50 -3.24 10.83 8.48
CA ASP A 50 -2.54 12.11 8.36
C ASP A 50 -2.50 12.87 9.69
N SER A 51 -3.61 12.87 10.46
CA SER A 51 -3.67 13.53 11.78
C SER A 51 -2.80 12.85 12.86
N LEU A 52 -2.44 11.58 12.64
CA LEU A 52 -1.55 10.79 13.50
C LEU A 52 -0.11 10.72 12.95
N GLN A 53 0.20 11.49 11.90
CA GLN A 53 1.50 11.46 11.21
C GLN A 53 1.87 10.07 10.66
N VAL A 54 0.86 9.25 10.34
CA VAL A 54 1.02 7.96 9.67
C VAL A 54 1.08 8.22 8.17
N ARG A 55 2.16 7.78 7.52
CA ARG A 55 2.35 7.90 6.07
C ARG A 55 1.36 7.00 5.36
N SER A 56 0.47 7.59 4.57
CA SER A 56 -0.51 6.85 3.77
C SER A 56 -0.05 6.75 2.30
N LEU A 57 0.01 5.52 1.78
CA LEU A 57 0.18 5.23 0.35
C LEU A 57 -1.10 4.58 -0.17
N THR A 58 -1.57 5.00 -1.34
CA THR A 58 -2.88 4.60 -1.87
C THR A 58 -2.77 4.07 -3.28
N ALA A 59 -3.45 2.98 -3.56
CA ALA A 59 -3.68 2.44 -4.90
C ALA A 59 -5.15 2.06 -5.06
N SER A 60 -5.57 1.91 -6.32
CA SER A 60 -6.90 1.41 -6.68
C SER A 60 -6.75 0.38 -7.78
N GLY A 61 -7.44 -0.76 -7.63
CA GLY A 61 -7.61 -1.70 -8.73
C GLY A 61 -8.34 -1.04 -9.90
N GLY A 62 -7.88 -1.32 -11.10
CA GLY A 62 -8.50 -0.88 -12.34
C GLY A 62 -8.75 -2.09 -13.23
N GLU A 63 -9.96 -2.21 -13.80
CA GLU A 63 -10.34 -3.35 -14.65
C GLU A 63 -9.37 -3.57 -15.83
N LEU A 64 -8.86 -2.48 -16.41
CA LEU A 64 -7.88 -2.52 -17.51
C LEU A 64 -6.44 -2.78 -17.04
N GLU A 65 -6.17 -2.66 -15.74
CA GLU A 65 -4.82 -2.77 -15.15
C GLU A 65 -4.52 -4.16 -14.59
N GLN A 66 -5.50 -5.09 -14.58
CA GLN A 66 -5.28 -6.46 -14.12
C GLN A 66 -4.17 -7.19 -14.86
N GLN A 67 -3.99 -6.87 -16.14
CA GLN A 67 -2.95 -7.46 -17.01
C GLN A 67 -1.61 -6.72 -16.93
N LEU A 68 -1.55 -5.60 -16.20
CA LEU A 68 -0.33 -4.84 -15.97
C LEU A 68 0.29 -5.33 -14.66
N GLY A 69 1.21 -6.29 -14.76
CA GLY A 69 1.90 -6.84 -13.60
C GLY A 69 2.49 -5.74 -12.71
N PHE A 70 2.22 -5.86 -11.42
CA PHE A 70 2.62 -4.91 -10.38
C PHE A 70 2.01 -3.51 -10.47
N ALA A 71 0.87 -3.33 -11.16
CA ALA A 71 0.18 -2.03 -11.24
C ALA A 71 -0.08 -1.43 -9.84
N ILE A 72 -0.62 -2.22 -8.91
CA ILE A 72 -0.90 -1.75 -7.54
C ILE A 72 0.38 -1.36 -6.81
N VAL A 73 1.41 -2.21 -6.89
CA VAL A 73 2.71 -1.93 -6.29
C VAL A 73 3.31 -0.63 -6.84
N ARG A 74 3.25 -0.41 -8.15
CA ARG A 74 3.73 0.82 -8.77
C ARG A 74 2.93 2.03 -8.29
N GLN A 75 1.60 1.95 -8.24
CA GLN A 75 0.76 3.03 -7.70
C GLN A 75 1.13 3.38 -6.24
N LEU A 76 1.44 2.38 -5.41
CA LEU A 76 1.83 2.60 -4.01
C LEU A 76 3.24 3.22 -3.88
N PHE A 77 4.24 2.69 -4.61
CA PHE A 77 5.65 2.96 -4.31
C PHE A 77 6.38 3.86 -5.31
N ASP A 78 5.92 4.00 -6.57
CA ASP A 78 6.54 4.96 -7.51
C ASP A 78 6.49 6.40 -6.95
N PRO A 79 5.35 6.91 -6.44
CA PRO A 79 5.29 8.27 -5.92
C PRO A 79 6.27 8.57 -4.78
N PRO A 80 6.34 7.78 -3.67
CA PRO A 80 7.29 8.06 -2.60
C PRO A 80 8.75 7.87 -3.04
N LEU A 81 9.06 6.91 -3.93
CA LEU A 81 10.43 6.71 -4.43
C LEU A 81 10.90 7.85 -5.35
N ARG A 82 9.98 8.52 -6.06
CA ARG A 82 10.28 9.68 -6.91
C ARG A 82 10.31 11.00 -6.15
N ALA A 83 9.59 11.09 -5.02
CA ALA A 83 9.50 12.31 -4.22
C ALA A 83 10.77 12.59 -3.39
N VAL A 84 11.63 11.60 -3.20
CA VAL A 84 12.84 11.70 -2.38
C VAL A 84 14.10 11.87 -3.24
N PRO A 85 15.18 12.50 -2.72
CA PRO A 85 16.46 12.58 -3.41
C PRO A 85 17.04 11.20 -3.75
N ALA A 86 17.91 11.13 -4.77
CA ALA A 86 18.48 9.86 -5.25
C ALA A 86 19.22 9.07 -4.15
N ALA A 87 19.91 9.73 -3.23
CA ALA A 87 20.58 9.09 -2.10
C ALA A 87 19.57 8.41 -1.16
N GLU A 88 18.46 9.10 -0.85
CA GLU A 88 17.40 8.58 0.00
C GLU A 88 16.62 7.44 -0.68
N ARG A 89 16.41 7.53 -1.99
CA ARG A 89 15.84 6.44 -2.80
C ARG A 89 16.72 5.19 -2.75
N THR A 90 18.04 5.38 -2.85
CA THR A 90 19.01 4.28 -2.79
C THR A 90 19.00 3.61 -1.41
N ASP A 91 18.89 4.41 -0.34
CA ASP A 91 18.76 3.92 1.03
C ASP A 91 17.47 3.10 1.24
N LEU A 92 16.34 3.59 0.73
CA LEU A 92 15.05 2.87 0.79
C LEU A 92 15.08 1.52 0.05
N LEU A 93 15.84 1.43 -1.04
CA LEU A 93 16.02 0.20 -1.84
C LEU A 93 17.30 -0.57 -1.48
N SER A 94 17.90 -0.28 -0.32
CA SER A 94 19.13 -0.95 0.12
C SER A 94 18.84 -2.37 0.67
N GLY A 95 19.88 -3.20 0.72
CA GLY A 95 19.79 -4.57 1.23
C GLY A 95 18.80 -5.41 0.43
N ALA A 96 17.94 -6.14 1.15
CA ALA A 96 16.94 -7.01 0.52
C ALA A 96 15.84 -6.24 -0.21
N ALA A 97 15.61 -4.95 0.11
CA ALA A 97 14.64 -4.12 -0.61
C ALA A 97 15.01 -3.91 -2.09
N GLY A 98 16.29 -4.05 -2.43
CA GLY A 98 16.79 -3.94 -3.81
C GLY A 98 16.19 -5.00 -4.76
N LEU A 99 15.69 -6.12 -4.22
CA LEU A 99 14.99 -7.13 -5.01
C LEU A 99 13.69 -6.61 -5.65
N ALA A 100 13.09 -5.54 -5.11
CA ALA A 100 11.91 -4.91 -5.67
C ALA A 100 12.23 -3.86 -6.75
N ALA A 101 13.50 -3.48 -6.95
CA ALA A 101 13.88 -2.41 -7.87
C ALA A 101 13.41 -2.67 -9.32
N SER A 102 13.42 -3.94 -9.74
CA SER A 102 13.01 -4.36 -11.09
C SER A 102 11.56 -4.00 -11.42
N VAL A 103 10.68 -3.85 -10.43
CA VAL A 103 9.29 -3.41 -10.61
C VAL A 103 9.22 -1.94 -11.08
N PHE A 104 10.17 -1.13 -10.64
CA PHE A 104 10.19 0.33 -10.85
C PHE A 104 11.03 0.75 -12.06
N ASP A 105 11.94 -0.11 -12.54
CA ASP A 105 12.86 0.17 -13.65
C ASP A 105 12.23 0.10 -15.06
N GLY A 106 10.90 0.05 -15.15
CA GLY A 106 10.16 0.15 -16.41
C GLY A 106 10.20 -1.11 -17.30
N GLY A 107 10.84 -2.18 -16.84
CA GLY A 107 10.75 -3.50 -17.47
C GLY A 107 9.42 -4.19 -17.15
N LEU A 108 8.96 -5.05 -18.07
CA LEU A 108 7.97 -6.07 -17.72
C LEU A 108 8.68 -6.99 -16.72
N ALA A 109 8.27 -6.95 -15.45
CA ALA A 109 8.73 -7.91 -14.47
C ALA A 109 8.42 -9.31 -15.03
N HIS A 110 9.44 -10.13 -15.21
CA HIS A 110 9.23 -11.44 -15.80
C HIS A 110 8.44 -12.29 -14.81
N GLU A 111 7.30 -12.82 -15.24
CA GLU A 111 6.38 -13.67 -14.47
C GLU A 111 6.98 -15.05 -14.17
N HIS A 112 8.26 -15.12 -13.78
CA HIS A 112 8.88 -16.33 -13.29
C HIS A 112 8.63 -16.45 -11.77
N PRO A 113 8.12 -17.59 -11.26
CA PRO A 113 7.76 -17.74 -9.85
C PRO A 113 8.89 -17.45 -8.85
N VAL A 114 10.13 -17.79 -9.21
CA VAL A 114 11.32 -17.52 -8.38
C VAL A 114 11.60 -16.01 -8.31
N VAL A 115 11.39 -15.29 -9.42
CA VAL A 115 11.54 -13.84 -9.49
C VAL A 115 10.42 -13.15 -8.70
N MET A 116 9.19 -13.66 -8.79
CA MET A 116 8.04 -13.17 -8.02
C MET A 116 8.30 -13.25 -6.51
N GLY A 117 8.79 -14.39 -6.01
CA GLY A 117 9.11 -14.55 -4.59
C GLY A 117 10.20 -13.56 -4.11
N ALA A 118 11.22 -13.32 -4.92
CA ALA A 118 12.25 -12.33 -4.62
C ALA A 118 11.69 -10.89 -4.60
N VAL A 119 10.82 -10.54 -5.55
CA VAL A 119 10.17 -9.23 -5.60
C VAL A 119 9.29 -9.01 -4.37
N VAL A 120 8.44 -9.98 -4.00
CA VAL A 120 7.60 -9.90 -2.81
C VAL A 120 8.45 -9.73 -1.54
N HIS A 121 9.56 -10.46 -1.45
CA HIS A 121 10.51 -10.28 -0.34
C HIS A 121 11.13 -8.88 -0.32
N GLY A 122 11.50 -8.35 -1.49
CA GLY A 122 11.98 -6.98 -1.63
C GLY A 122 10.95 -5.94 -1.22
N LEU A 123 9.68 -6.12 -1.60
CA LEU A 123 8.59 -5.22 -1.23
C LEU A 123 8.33 -5.24 0.27
N PHE A 124 8.43 -6.40 0.92
CA PHE A 124 8.38 -6.49 2.39
C PHE A 124 9.46 -5.62 3.06
N TRP A 125 10.70 -5.71 2.58
CA TRP A 125 11.80 -4.90 3.11
C TRP A 125 11.66 -3.42 2.77
N LEU A 126 11.15 -3.07 1.58
CA LEU A 126 10.84 -1.69 1.24
C LEU A 126 9.78 -1.11 2.19
N CYS A 127 8.71 -1.86 2.48
CA CYS A 127 7.72 -1.48 3.49
C CYS A 127 8.36 -1.29 4.86
N SER A 128 9.29 -2.17 5.25
CA SER A 128 10.02 -2.07 6.52
C SER A 128 10.86 -0.80 6.59
N ASN A 129 11.67 -0.52 5.56
CA ASN A 129 12.50 0.69 5.47
C ASN A 129 11.65 1.98 5.50
N LEU A 130 10.46 1.97 4.88
CA LEU A 130 9.51 3.09 4.96
C LEU A 130 8.91 3.22 6.37
N ALA A 131 8.53 2.10 6.99
CA ALA A 131 7.90 2.04 8.30
C ALA A 131 8.86 2.43 9.45
N GLU A 132 10.16 2.18 9.30
CA GLU A 132 11.19 2.62 10.26
C GLU A 132 11.28 4.14 10.39
N ARG A 133 10.96 4.87 9.32
CA ARG A 133 11.01 6.34 9.30
C ARG A 133 9.73 6.95 9.85
N HIS A 134 8.59 6.41 9.44
CA HIS A 134 7.26 6.80 9.90
C HIS A 134 6.31 5.62 9.84
N PRO A 135 5.34 5.47 10.76
CA PRO A 135 4.30 4.46 10.64
C PRO A 135 3.64 4.49 9.26
N LEU A 136 3.44 3.32 8.65
CA LEU A 136 2.99 3.18 7.27
C LEU A 136 1.57 2.63 7.22
N LEU A 137 0.73 3.25 6.40
CA LEU A 137 -0.59 2.76 6.01
C LEU A 137 -0.61 2.56 4.50
N LEU A 138 -0.88 1.33 4.06
CA LEU A 138 -1.16 1.02 2.66
C LEU A 138 -2.68 0.87 2.49
N ILE A 139 -3.26 1.58 1.53
CA ILE A 139 -4.67 1.48 1.16
C ILE A 139 -4.74 0.99 -0.28
N VAL A 140 -5.47 -0.10 -0.50
CA VAL A 140 -5.82 -0.58 -1.83
C VAL A 140 -7.35 -0.58 -1.92
N ASP A 141 -7.91 0.30 -2.76
CA ASP A 141 -9.33 0.27 -3.07
C ASP A 141 -9.59 -0.68 -4.25
N ASP A 142 -10.83 -1.14 -4.39
CA ASP A 142 -11.25 -2.02 -5.48
C ASP A 142 -10.34 -3.25 -5.66
N VAL A 143 -10.02 -3.91 -4.54
CA VAL A 143 -9.10 -5.07 -4.48
C VAL A 143 -9.50 -6.23 -5.40
N GLN A 144 -10.78 -6.33 -5.77
CA GLN A 144 -11.28 -7.31 -6.73
C GLN A 144 -10.77 -7.08 -8.16
N TRP A 145 -10.20 -5.91 -8.45
CA TRP A 145 -9.65 -5.53 -9.74
C TRP A 145 -8.12 -5.39 -9.75
N THR A 146 -7.43 -5.93 -8.73
CA THR A 146 -5.96 -5.84 -8.64
C THR A 146 -5.28 -6.84 -9.58
N ASP A 147 -4.05 -6.52 -10.01
CA ASP A 147 -3.22 -7.46 -10.75
C ASP A 147 -2.77 -8.63 -9.85
N GLU A 148 -2.70 -9.83 -10.43
CA GLU A 148 -2.34 -11.08 -9.72
C GLU A 148 -0.91 -11.02 -9.14
N ALA A 149 0.00 -10.30 -9.79
CA ALA A 149 1.37 -10.14 -9.33
C ALA A 149 1.48 -9.32 -8.02
N SER A 150 0.56 -8.39 -7.79
CA SER A 150 0.53 -7.56 -6.57
C SER A 150 -0.18 -8.24 -5.39
N LEU A 151 -1.21 -9.05 -5.66
CA LEU A 151 -1.98 -9.78 -4.66
C LEU A 151 -2.24 -11.22 -5.15
N PRO A 152 -1.24 -12.11 -5.09
CA PRO A 152 -1.44 -13.51 -5.48
C PRO A 152 -2.40 -14.19 -4.49
N THR A 153 -3.43 -14.84 -5.01
CA THR A 153 -4.43 -15.61 -4.23
C THR A 153 -3.88 -16.91 -3.67
#